data_AF-A0A962IG98-F1
#
_entry.id   AF-A0A962IG98-F1
#
_cell.length_a   1.000
_cell.length_b   1.000
_cell.length_c   1.000
_cell.angle_alpha   90.00
_cell.angle_beta   90.00
_cell.angle_gamma   90.00
#
_symmetry.space_group_name_H-M   'P 1'
#
loop_
_entity.id
_entity.type
_entity.pdbx_description
1 polymer ?
#
loop_
_entity_poly.entity_id
_entity_poly.type
_entity_poly.pdbx_seq_one_letter_code
_entity_poly.pdbx_strand_id
1 'polypeptide(L)'
;THAIMRLSEEVVKAESEVIALKSDPRSSRAELEAAQKKAELVRDELGREQARAQQLQSQTVTYKTLQREVETNQALYQGLLQRMKEINVAGGVGTNNIMLVDQAQVPLKKYKPKLSTNLGFASLLGLFLGIAAAFLREYMDDSVKNVNDLERQTQLDVIGIIPASKIREDKKIAQLALSEPHSSIAEAFRTLRTTLRFKLRRREGSANIIFITSAKANEGKTTVSVNLASTYAHAGNRVLLIDADLRNPSMHKLLGVKNTQGLTNYLSGRLAQDKLIQSA
;
A
#
# COMPACT_ATOMS: atom_id res chain seq x y z
N THR A 1 -21.94 -20.77 97.34
CA THR A 1 -22.15 -22.23 97.41
C THR A 1 -22.32 -22.71 98.84
N HIS A 2 -21.41 -22.40 99.76
CA HIS A 2 -21.50 -22.86 101.16
C HIS A 2 -22.75 -22.32 101.92
N ALA A 3 -23.20 -21.10 101.63
CA ALA A 3 -24.41 -20.52 102.24
C ALA A 3 -25.71 -21.17 101.72
N ILE A 4 -25.83 -21.42 100.41
CA ILE A 4 -26.98 -22.11 99.80
C ILE A 4 -27.07 -23.56 100.30
N MET A 5 -25.94 -24.25 100.42
CA MET A 5 -25.90 -25.62 100.94
C MET A 5 -26.38 -25.67 102.40
N ARG A 6 -25.89 -24.75 103.24
CA ARG A 6 -26.33 -24.62 104.63
C ARG A 6 -27.83 -24.28 104.75
N LEU A 7 -28.32 -23.30 103.98
CA LEU A 7 -29.73 -22.93 103.98
C LEU A 7 -30.61 -24.08 103.45
N SER A 8 -30.14 -24.86 102.46
CA SER A 8 -30.87 -26.04 101.99
C SER A 8 -30.99 -27.14 103.05
N GLU A 9 -29.94 -27.35 103.85
CA GLU A 9 -29.99 -28.25 105.00
C GLU A 9 -30.93 -27.73 106.11
N GLU A 10 -30.95 -26.41 106.34
CA GLU A 10 -31.86 -25.77 107.31
C GLU A 10 -33.33 -25.84 106.87
N VAL A 11 -33.64 -25.71 105.57
CA VAL A 11 -35.00 -25.94 105.03
C VAL A 11 -35.43 -27.38 105.25
N VAL A 12 -34.59 -28.36 104.91
CA VAL A 12 -34.91 -29.79 105.09
C VAL A 12 -35.18 -30.13 106.55
N LYS A 13 -34.39 -29.56 107.48
CA LYS A 13 -34.64 -29.72 108.93
C LYS A 13 -35.95 -29.08 109.36
N ALA A 14 -36.22 -27.83 108.94
CA ALA A 14 -37.45 -27.13 109.31
C ALA A 14 -38.72 -27.80 108.74
N GLU A 15 -38.68 -28.32 107.50
CA GLU A 15 -39.79 -29.07 106.91
C GLU A 15 -40.01 -30.42 107.60
N SER A 16 -38.94 -31.10 108.01
CA SER A 16 -39.05 -32.35 108.79
C SER A 16 -39.67 -32.13 110.17
N GLU A 17 -39.39 -30.99 110.81
CA GLU A 17 -39.95 -30.58 112.11
C GLU A 17 -41.46 -30.28 111.98
N VAL A 18 -41.89 -29.64 110.88
CA VAL A 18 -43.30 -29.43 110.55
C VAL A 18 -44.03 -30.76 110.30
N ILE A 19 -43.41 -31.71 109.59
CA ILE A 19 -44.00 -33.03 109.32
C ILE A 19 -44.19 -33.82 110.63
N ALA A 20 -43.18 -33.82 111.50
CA ALA A 20 -43.23 -34.50 112.80
C ALA A 20 -44.33 -33.94 113.72
N LEU A 21 -44.45 -32.61 113.81
CA LEU A 21 -45.48 -31.93 114.62
C LEU A 21 -46.90 -32.14 114.08
N LYS A 22 -47.06 -32.33 112.77
CA LYS A 22 -48.34 -32.62 112.11
C LYS A 22 -48.86 -34.04 112.36
N SER A 23 -47.96 -34.97 112.69
CA SER A 23 -48.28 -36.37 113.00
C SER A 23 -48.56 -36.66 114.48
N ASP A 24 -48.31 -35.69 115.39
CA ASP A 24 -48.54 -35.84 116.84
C ASP A 24 -49.96 -35.36 117.23
N PRO A 25 -50.84 -36.21 117.77
CA PRO A 25 -52.21 -35.84 118.15
C PRO A 25 -52.32 -34.97 119.42
N ARG A 26 -51.22 -34.64 120.11
CA ARG A 26 -51.20 -33.75 121.30
C ARG A 26 -50.62 -32.36 121.03
N SER A 27 -50.15 -32.08 119.81
CA SER A 27 -49.49 -30.82 119.48
C SER A 27 -50.48 -29.65 119.40
N SER A 28 -50.08 -28.48 119.92
CA SER A 28 -50.91 -27.28 119.91
C SER A 28 -50.92 -26.65 118.51
N ARG A 29 -52.07 -26.19 118.01
CA ARG A 29 -52.18 -25.51 116.69
C ARG A 29 -51.19 -24.35 116.53
N ALA A 30 -50.87 -23.67 117.63
CA ALA A 30 -49.93 -22.55 117.64
C ALA A 30 -48.47 -22.98 117.36
N GLU A 31 -48.06 -24.16 117.80
CA GLU A 31 -46.70 -24.68 117.56
C GLU A 31 -46.51 -25.10 116.11
N LEU A 32 -47.55 -25.68 115.51
CA LEU A 32 -47.56 -26.06 114.10
C LEU A 32 -47.53 -24.83 113.17
N GLU A 33 -48.28 -23.77 113.49
CA GLU A 33 -48.20 -22.50 112.76
C GLU A 33 -46.83 -21.82 112.89
N ALA A 34 -46.21 -21.85 114.07
CA ALA A 34 -44.88 -21.29 114.29
C ALA A 34 -43.80 -22.03 113.49
N ALA A 35 -43.85 -23.37 113.49
CA ALA A 35 -42.94 -24.20 112.71
C ALA A 35 -43.14 -23.99 111.20
N GLN A 36 -44.39 -23.87 110.73
CA GLN A 36 -44.71 -23.57 109.33
C GLN A 36 -44.17 -22.21 108.90
N LYS A 37 -44.41 -21.16 109.68
CA LYS A 37 -43.86 -19.82 109.39
C LYS A 37 -42.33 -19.82 109.36
N LYS A 38 -41.68 -20.57 110.25
CA LYS A 38 -40.22 -20.71 110.24
C LYS A 38 -39.74 -21.42 108.98
N ALA A 39 -40.38 -22.52 108.57
CA ALA A 39 -40.03 -23.23 107.34
C ALA A 39 -40.23 -22.36 106.09
N GLU A 40 -41.30 -21.57 106.04
CA GLU A 40 -41.59 -20.63 104.94
C GLU A 40 -40.54 -19.50 104.86
N LEU A 41 -40.15 -18.91 106.00
CA LEU A 41 -39.10 -17.88 106.05
C LEU A 41 -37.74 -18.39 105.55
N VAL A 42 -37.31 -19.58 105.98
CA VAL A 42 -36.02 -20.15 105.54
C VAL A 42 -36.09 -20.54 104.05
N ARG A 43 -37.25 -20.99 103.57
CA ARG A 43 -37.47 -21.30 102.15
C ARG A 43 -37.39 -20.05 101.28
N ASP A 44 -37.98 -18.94 101.72
CA ASP A 44 -37.88 -17.65 101.04
C ASP A 44 -36.45 -17.11 101.04
N GLU A 45 -35.72 -17.26 102.14
CA GLU A 45 -34.31 -16.85 102.24
C GLU A 45 -33.41 -17.68 101.30
N LEU A 46 -33.63 -18.99 101.22
CA LEU A 46 -32.96 -19.87 100.26
C LEU A 46 -33.29 -19.46 98.81
N GLY A 47 -34.54 -19.16 98.50
CA GLY A 47 -34.97 -18.70 97.18
C GLY A 47 -34.30 -17.39 96.76
N ARG A 48 -34.16 -16.44 97.69
CA ARG A 48 -33.44 -15.17 97.46
C ARG A 48 -31.95 -15.38 97.21
N GLU A 49 -31.30 -16.24 97.98
CA GLU A 49 -29.87 -16.55 97.77
C GLU A 49 -29.62 -17.34 96.48
N GLN A 50 -30.52 -18.24 96.09
CA GLN A 50 -30.45 -18.91 94.79
C GLN A 50 -30.62 -17.93 93.62
N ALA A 51 -31.56 -16.99 93.72
CA ALA A 51 -31.76 -15.95 92.71
C ALA A 51 -30.54 -15.03 92.58
N ARG A 52 -29.93 -14.62 93.70
CA ARG A 52 -28.67 -13.85 93.71
C ARG A 52 -27.52 -14.62 93.07
N ALA A 53 -27.38 -15.92 93.38
CA ALA A 53 -26.35 -16.75 92.79
C ALA A 53 -26.52 -16.92 91.27
N GLN A 54 -27.75 -17.09 90.78
CA GLN A 54 -28.04 -17.13 89.35
C GLN A 54 -27.72 -15.79 88.65
N GLN A 55 -28.04 -14.66 89.29
CA GLN A 55 -27.72 -13.34 88.76
C GLN A 55 -26.20 -13.07 88.73
N LEU A 56 -25.47 -13.47 89.78
CA LEU A 56 -24.01 -13.38 89.80
C LEU A 56 -23.38 -14.28 88.73
N GLN A 57 -23.96 -15.46 88.51
CA GLN A 57 -23.51 -16.37 87.46
C GLN A 57 -23.73 -15.77 86.06
N SER A 58 -24.90 -15.15 85.79
CA SER A 58 -25.15 -14.49 84.50
C SER A 58 -24.20 -13.31 84.28
N GLN A 59 -23.99 -12.47 85.30
CA GLN A 59 -23.03 -11.37 85.25
C GLN A 59 -21.59 -11.86 85.01
N THR A 60 -21.20 -12.96 85.63
CA THR A 60 -19.87 -13.57 85.42
C THR A 60 -19.69 -14.06 83.98
N VAL A 61 -20.74 -14.65 83.38
CA VAL A 61 -20.70 -15.08 81.99
C VAL A 61 -20.59 -13.87 81.06
N THR A 62 -21.40 -12.83 81.26
CA THR A 62 -21.34 -11.59 80.48
C THR A 62 -19.96 -10.94 80.58
N TYR A 63 -19.41 -10.83 81.78
CA TYR A 63 -18.06 -10.30 82.01
C TYR A 63 -17.00 -11.10 81.23
N LYS A 64 -17.03 -12.44 81.30
CA LYS A 64 -16.09 -13.30 80.57
C LYS A 64 -16.23 -13.23 79.04
N THR A 65 -17.43 -12.92 78.53
CA THR A 65 -17.64 -12.69 77.09
C THR A 65 -17.04 -11.36 76.67
N LEU A 66 -17.33 -10.29 77.39
CA LEU A 66 -16.78 -8.96 77.12
C LEU A 66 -15.24 -8.95 77.20
N GLN A 67 -14.68 -9.65 78.20
CA GLN A 67 -13.23 -9.79 78.34
C GLN A 67 -12.60 -10.44 77.09
N ARG A 68 -13.21 -11.51 76.56
CA ARG A 68 -12.75 -12.18 75.32
C ARG A 68 -12.85 -11.29 74.09
N GLU A 69 -13.89 -10.45 73.99
CA GLU A 69 -14.01 -9.48 72.90
C GLU A 69 -12.89 -8.43 72.95
N VAL A 70 -12.56 -7.91 74.14
CA VAL A 70 -11.44 -6.97 74.32
C VAL A 70 -10.12 -7.61 73.91
N GLU A 71 -9.84 -8.83 74.36
CA GLU A 71 -8.62 -9.57 74.01
C GLU A 71 -8.53 -9.81 72.49
N THR A 72 -9.64 -10.18 71.84
CA THR A 72 -9.70 -10.40 70.39
C THR A 72 -9.44 -9.11 69.61
N ASN A 73 -10.06 -8.00 70.02
CA ASN A 73 -9.87 -6.70 69.37
C ASN A 73 -8.44 -6.17 69.53
N GLN A 74 -7.82 -6.39 70.69
CA GLN A 74 -6.41 -6.06 70.89
C GLN A 74 -5.50 -6.86 69.97
N ALA A 75 -5.76 -8.16 69.81
CA ALA A 75 -4.98 -9.02 68.90
C ALA A 75 -5.15 -8.58 67.43
N LEU A 76 -6.37 -8.27 66.99
CA LEU A 76 -6.65 -7.76 65.64
C LEU A 76 -5.94 -6.42 65.38
N TYR A 77 -6.01 -5.49 66.33
CA TYR A 77 -5.34 -4.20 66.22
C TYR A 77 -3.81 -4.34 66.08
N GLN A 78 -3.20 -5.22 66.88
CA GLN A 78 -1.76 -5.52 66.79
C GLN A 78 -1.40 -6.13 65.44
N GLY A 79 -2.22 -7.05 64.91
CA GLY A 79 -2.01 -7.64 63.58
C GLY A 79 -2.06 -6.60 62.45
N LEU A 80 -3.02 -5.66 62.52
CA LEU A 80 -3.10 -4.56 61.56
C LEU A 80 -1.89 -3.63 61.63
N LEU A 81 -1.45 -3.26 62.84
CA LEU A 81 -0.24 -2.44 63.02
C LEU A 81 1.02 -3.14 62.50
N GLN A 82 1.16 -4.45 62.74
CA GLN A 82 2.27 -5.23 62.22
C GLN A 82 2.27 -5.23 60.69
N ARG A 83 1.12 -5.48 60.06
CA ARG A 83 0.98 -5.45 58.61
C ARG A 83 1.28 -4.09 58.01
N MET A 84 0.83 -3.02 58.68
CA MET A 84 1.12 -1.64 58.27
C MET A 84 2.63 -1.34 58.36
N LYS A 85 3.32 -1.80 59.41
CA LYS A 85 4.78 -1.66 59.53
C LYS A 85 5.52 -2.46 58.47
N GLU A 86 5.12 -3.70 58.19
CA GLU A 86 5.68 -4.51 57.10
C GLU A 86 5.53 -3.81 55.75
N ILE A 87 4.36 -3.25 55.46
CA ILE A 87 4.12 -2.48 54.22
C ILE A 87 4.97 -1.20 54.19
N ASN A 88 5.11 -0.48 55.31
CA ASN A 88 5.94 0.73 55.36
C ASN A 88 7.44 0.42 55.24
N VAL A 89 7.91 -0.70 55.80
CA VAL A 89 9.29 -1.16 55.66
C VAL A 89 9.54 -1.70 54.24
N ALA A 90 8.60 -2.45 53.67
CA ALA A 90 8.67 -2.94 52.29
C ALA A 90 8.54 -1.80 51.27
N GLY A 91 7.76 -0.76 51.58
CA GLY A 91 7.57 0.44 50.77
C GLY A 91 8.69 1.48 50.90
N GLY A 92 9.61 1.29 51.88
CA GLY A 92 10.81 2.11 52.05
C GLY A 92 12.00 1.68 51.17
N VAL A 93 11.89 0.57 50.45
CA VAL A 93 12.83 0.21 49.38
C VAL A 93 12.34 0.90 48.10
N GLY A 94 13.15 1.85 47.63
CA GLY A 94 12.80 2.86 46.64
C GLY A 94 11.85 2.41 45.54
N THR A 95 10.95 3.33 45.17
CA THR A 95 10.13 3.31 43.97
C THR A 95 11.01 3.22 42.71
N ASN A 96 11.60 2.06 42.46
CA ASN A 96 12.15 1.70 41.17
C ASN A 96 11.18 0.69 40.55
N ASN A 97 10.04 1.21 40.11
CA ASN A 97 9.03 0.48 39.36
C ASN A 97 9.49 0.28 37.91
N ILE A 98 10.73 -0.19 37.73
CA ILE A 98 11.32 -0.49 36.42
C ILE A 98 11.92 -1.89 36.53
N MET A 99 11.11 -2.89 36.20
CA MET A 99 11.57 -4.24 35.98
C MET A 99 11.88 -4.38 34.50
N LEU A 100 13.16 -4.55 34.16
CA LEU A 100 13.59 -4.83 32.80
C LEU A 100 13.13 -6.26 32.45
N VAL A 101 11.99 -6.38 31.78
CA VAL A 101 11.38 -7.68 31.43
C VAL A 101 12.16 -8.37 30.32
N ASP A 102 12.65 -7.60 29.33
CA ASP A 102 13.41 -8.13 28.21
C ASP A 102 14.41 -7.10 27.65
N GLN A 103 15.61 -7.56 27.29
CA GLN A 103 16.63 -6.72 26.66
C GLN A 103 16.47 -6.75 25.15
N ALA A 104 16.60 -5.58 24.51
CA ALA A 104 16.56 -5.49 23.07
C ALA A 104 17.71 -6.29 22.45
N GLN A 105 17.39 -7.33 21.69
CA GLN A 105 18.37 -8.12 20.96
C GLN A 105 18.85 -7.35 19.72
N VAL A 106 20.16 -7.38 19.48
CA VAL A 106 20.75 -6.75 18.28
C VAL A 106 20.26 -7.51 17.04
N PRO A 107 19.63 -6.85 16.07
CA PRO A 107 19.08 -7.53 14.91
C PRO A 107 20.19 -8.12 14.05
N LEU A 108 20.13 -9.43 13.80
CA LEU A 108 21.09 -10.15 12.95
C LEU A 108 21.09 -9.69 11.48
N LYS A 109 19.99 -9.04 11.05
CA LYS A 109 19.83 -8.51 9.68
C LYS A 109 19.12 -7.16 9.74
N LYS A 110 19.38 -6.31 8.74
CA LYS A 110 18.72 -4.98 8.62
C LYS A 110 17.20 -5.14 8.59
N TYR A 111 16.51 -4.55 9.57
CA TYR A 111 15.04 -4.50 9.61
C TYR A 111 14.48 -3.58 8.51
N LYS A 112 15.17 -2.45 8.26
CA LYS A 112 14.87 -1.48 7.18
C LYS A 112 16.19 -0.99 6.57
N PRO A 113 16.25 -0.69 5.26
CA PRO A 113 15.21 -0.92 4.24
C PRO A 113 15.11 -2.39 3.78
N LYS A 114 13.93 -2.82 3.33
CA LYS A 114 13.69 -4.14 2.74
C LYS A 114 14.08 -4.14 1.26
N LEU A 115 15.34 -4.47 0.96
CA LEU A 115 15.93 -4.32 -0.37
C LEU A 115 15.12 -5.02 -1.47
N SER A 116 14.69 -6.26 -1.27
CA SER A 116 13.94 -7.02 -2.29
C SER A 116 12.60 -6.40 -2.64
N THR A 117 11.87 -5.89 -1.64
CA THR A 117 10.58 -5.22 -1.86
C THR A 117 10.78 -3.88 -2.57
N ASN A 118 11.75 -3.08 -2.12
CA ASN A 118 12.06 -1.80 -2.74
C ASN A 118 12.55 -1.97 -4.18
N LEU A 119 13.38 -2.97 -4.44
CA LEU A 119 13.88 -3.28 -5.77
C LEU A 119 12.76 -3.78 -6.68
N GLY A 120 11.83 -4.61 -6.17
CA GLY A 120 10.64 -5.04 -6.91
C GLY A 120 9.78 -3.86 -7.34
N PHE A 121 9.47 -2.94 -6.43
CA PHE A 121 8.73 -1.72 -6.76
C PHE A 121 9.48 -0.80 -7.72
N ALA A 122 10.78 -0.59 -7.50
CA ALA A 122 11.60 0.26 -8.38
C ALA A 122 11.67 -0.30 -9.80
N SER A 123 11.85 -1.61 -9.96
CA SER A 123 11.87 -2.26 -11.28
C SER A 123 10.53 -2.19 -11.98
N LEU A 124 9.42 -2.41 -11.27
CA LEU A 124 8.07 -2.27 -11.83
C LEU A 124 7.79 -0.84 -12.27
N LEU A 125 8.11 0.14 -11.43
CA LEU A 125 7.92 1.55 -11.75
C LEU A 125 8.82 1.99 -12.91
N GLY A 126 10.07 1.55 -12.94
CA GLY A 126 11.01 1.83 -14.02
C GLY A 126 10.54 1.25 -15.35
N LEU A 127 10.02 0.01 -15.35
CA LEU A 127 9.45 -0.62 -16.55
C LEU A 127 8.22 0.15 -17.04
N PHE A 128 7.31 0.50 -16.13
CA PHE A 128 6.12 1.29 -16.47
C PHE A 128 6.49 2.64 -17.08
N LEU A 129 7.41 3.38 -16.44
CA LEU A 129 7.88 4.67 -16.95
C LEU A 129 8.62 4.53 -18.29
N GLY A 130 9.40 3.45 -18.48
CA GLY A 130 10.08 3.17 -19.74
C GLY A 130 9.10 2.92 -20.88
N ILE A 131 8.06 2.12 -20.64
CA ILE A 131 6.98 1.87 -21.61
C ILE A 131 6.22 3.17 -21.90
N ALA A 132 5.84 3.91 -20.87
CA ALA A 132 5.14 5.20 -21.01
C ALA A 132 5.98 6.21 -21.81
N ALA A 133 7.29 6.29 -21.55
CA ALA A 133 8.20 7.15 -22.30
C ALA A 133 8.35 6.71 -23.77
N ALA A 134 8.35 5.41 -24.05
CA ALA A 134 8.37 4.89 -25.42
C ALA A 134 7.10 5.29 -26.19
N PHE A 135 5.92 5.14 -25.57
CA PHE A 135 4.66 5.60 -26.16
C PHE A 135 4.59 7.12 -26.30
N LEU A 136 5.07 7.88 -25.32
CA LEU A 136 5.11 9.33 -25.40
C LEU A 136 6.01 9.81 -26.54
N ARG A 137 7.17 9.16 -26.72
CA ARG A 137 8.07 9.43 -27.85
C ARG A 137 7.41 9.12 -29.20
N GLU A 138 6.68 8.03 -29.30
CA GLU A 138 5.92 7.68 -30.52
C GLU A 138 4.76 8.67 -30.75
N TYR A 139 4.09 9.14 -29.70
CA TYR A 139 3.04 10.14 -29.80
C TYR A 139 3.56 11.52 -30.24
N MET A 140 4.79 11.88 -29.85
CA MET A 140 5.46 13.10 -30.30
C MET A 140 6.11 12.98 -31.69
N ASP A 141 6.06 11.80 -32.31
CA ASP A 141 6.61 11.57 -33.64
C ASP A 141 5.58 11.92 -34.72
N ASP A 142 5.66 13.16 -35.23
CA ASP A 142 4.81 13.67 -36.32
C ASP A 142 5.19 13.12 -37.71
N SER A 143 5.98 12.03 -37.80
CA SER A 143 6.36 11.45 -39.08
C SER A 143 5.19 10.70 -39.74
N VAL A 144 5.06 10.87 -41.05
CA VAL A 144 4.02 10.17 -41.84
C VAL A 144 4.50 8.75 -42.14
N LYS A 145 3.92 7.76 -41.47
CA LYS A 145 4.30 6.34 -41.61
C LYS A 145 3.37 5.55 -42.55
N ASN A 146 2.14 6.03 -42.75
CA ASN A 146 1.13 5.34 -43.54
C ASN A 146 0.67 6.17 -44.74
N VAL A 147 0.40 5.47 -45.85
CA VAL A 147 -0.18 6.06 -47.08
C VAL A 147 -1.53 6.71 -46.81
N ASN A 148 -2.41 6.02 -46.05
CA ASN A 148 -3.73 6.53 -45.72
C ASN A 148 -3.69 7.85 -44.93
N ASP A 149 -2.69 8.00 -44.04
CA ASP A 149 -2.51 9.22 -43.26
C ASP A 149 -2.03 10.37 -44.16
N LEU A 150 -1.12 10.06 -45.10
CA LEU A 150 -0.67 11.03 -46.10
C LEU A 150 -1.81 11.53 -46.99
N GLU A 151 -2.64 10.62 -47.51
CA GLU A 151 -3.78 10.98 -48.37
C GLU A 151 -4.82 11.80 -47.61
N ARG A 152 -5.12 11.42 -46.35
CA ARG A 152 -6.06 12.18 -45.50
C ARG A 152 -5.57 13.59 -45.21
N GLN A 153 -4.28 13.76 -44.89
CA GLN A 153 -3.72 15.06 -44.52
C GLN A 153 -3.48 15.96 -45.73
N THR A 154 -3.01 15.40 -46.84
CA THR A 154 -2.64 16.20 -48.03
C THR A 154 -3.76 16.34 -49.05
N GLN A 155 -4.78 15.46 -48.99
CA GLN A 155 -5.83 15.35 -50.02
C GLN A 155 -5.26 15.08 -51.43
N LEU A 156 -4.05 14.50 -51.50
CA LEU A 156 -3.38 14.12 -52.73
C LEU A 156 -3.35 12.60 -52.86
N ASP A 157 -3.68 12.11 -54.05
CA ASP A 157 -3.54 10.68 -54.36
C ASP A 157 -2.07 10.25 -54.34
N VAL A 158 -1.78 9.13 -53.66
CA VAL A 158 -0.46 8.50 -53.78
C VAL A 158 -0.36 7.76 -55.12
N ILE A 159 0.57 8.22 -55.97
CA ILE A 159 0.76 7.69 -57.34
C ILE A 159 1.73 6.50 -57.41
N GLY A 160 2.48 6.23 -56.34
CA GLY A 160 3.41 5.11 -56.25
C GLY A 160 4.21 5.13 -54.95
N ILE A 161 4.70 3.96 -54.55
CA ILE A 161 5.52 3.74 -53.35
C ILE A 161 6.85 3.16 -53.81
N ILE A 162 7.95 3.82 -53.45
CA ILE A 162 9.31 3.37 -53.79
C ILE A 162 9.94 2.79 -52.52
N PRO A 163 10.30 1.49 -52.50
CA PRO A 163 10.90 0.89 -51.32
C PRO A 163 12.30 1.42 -51.07
N ALA A 164 12.68 1.54 -49.79
CA ALA A 164 14.03 1.94 -49.41
C ALA A 164 15.04 0.86 -49.85
N SER A 165 16.11 1.30 -50.54
CA SER A 165 17.20 0.40 -50.92
C SER A 165 18.17 0.19 -49.75
N LYS A 166 18.67 -1.04 -49.57
CA LYS A 166 19.75 -1.33 -48.61
C LYS A 166 21.14 -0.95 -49.14
N ILE A 167 21.23 -0.56 -50.41
CA ILE A 167 22.48 -0.19 -51.08
C ILE A 167 22.83 1.22 -50.62
N ARG A 168 24.09 1.42 -50.18
CA ARG A 168 24.60 2.70 -49.64
C ARG A 168 25.34 3.55 -50.67
N GLU A 169 25.48 3.08 -51.91
CA GLU A 169 26.18 3.81 -52.96
C GLU A 169 25.21 4.66 -53.79
N ASP A 170 25.21 5.98 -53.60
CA ASP A 170 24.31 6.93 -54.26
C ASP A 170 24.25 6.78 -55.79
N LYS A 171 25.40 6.50 -56.43
CA LYS A 171 25.48 6.25 -57.88
C LYS A 171 24.72 5.00 -58.31
N LYS A 172 24.80 3.91 -57.53
CA LYS A 172 24.04 2.69 -57.81
C LYS A 172 22.56 2.90 -57.56
N ILE A 173 22.18 3.65 -56.51
CA ILE A 173 20.78 3.90 -56.16
C ILE A 173 20.05 4.70 -57.25
N ALA A 174 20.68 5.74 -57.79
CA ALA A 174 20.10 6.57 -58.83
C ALA A 174 19.92 5.84 -60.17
N GLN A 175 20.58 4.69 -60.36
CA GLN A 175 20.48 3.86 -61.56
C GLN A 175 19.97 2.45 -61.23
N LEU A 176 19.40 2.20 -60.06
CA LEU A 176 18.98 0.86 -59.63
C LEU A 176 17.94 0.25 -60.57
N ALA A 177 17.02 1.06 -61.08
CA ALA A 177 16.03 0.60 -62.07
C ALA A 177 16.68 0.13 -63.38
N LEU A 178 17.88 0.63 -63.69
CA LEU A 178 18.68 0.26 -64.85
C LEU A 178 19.58 -0.94 -64.58
N SER A 179 20.32 -0.91 -63.47
CA SER A 179 21.33 -1.91 -63.14
C SER A 179 20.72 -3.24 -62.71
N GLU A 180 19.55 -3.22 -62.08
CA GLU A 180 18.84 -4.43 -61.62
C GLU A 180 17.38 -4.42 -62.09
N PRO A 181 17.11 -4.76 -63.37
CA PRO A 181 15.77 -4.69 -63.95
C PRO A 181 14.73 -5.58 -63.25
N HIS A 182 15.15 -6.63 -62.54
CA HIS A 182 14.27 -7.56 -61.82
C HIS A 182 14.11 -7.20 -60.33
N SER A 183 14.66 -6.07 -59.88
CA SER A 183 14.52 -5.60 -58.49
C SER A 183 13.11 -5.07 -58.20
N SER A 184 12.70 -5.10 -56.93
CA SER A 184 11.45 -4.49 -56.46
C SER A 184 11.41 -2.98 -56.70
N ILE A 185 12.58 -2.32 -56.68
CA ILE A 185 12.71 -0.89 -56.99
C ILE A 185 12.42 -0.64 -58.47
N ALA A 186 13.00 -1.45 -59.38
CA ALA A 186 12.70 -1.33 -60.81
C ALA A 186 11.20 -1.50 -61.09
N GLU A 187 10.55 -2.46 -60.44
CA GLU A 187 9.11 -2.68 -60.61
C GLU A 187 8.26 -1.55 -60.03
N ALA A 188 8.67 -0.97 -58.91
CA ALA A 188 8.03 0.23 -58.36
C ALA A 188 8.10 1.41 -59.35
N PHE A 189 9.24 1.63 -60.02
CA PHE A 189 9.36 2.67 -61.05
C PHE A 189 8.55 2.36 -62.32
N ARG A 190 8.45 1.09 -62.74
CA ARG A 190 7.57 0.69 -63.86
C ARG A 190 6.09 0.93 -63.54
N THR A 191 5.69 0.65 -62.30
CA THR A 191 4.34 0.92 -61.80
C THR A 191 4.08 2.42 -61.80
N LEU A 192 4.98 3.22 -61.21
CA LEU A 192 4.89 4.68 -61.19
C LEU A 192 4.78 5.28 -62.60
N ARG A 193 5.62 4.83 -63.54
CA ARG A 193 5.56 5.23 -64.96
C ARG A 193 4.19 4.95 -65.57
N THR A 194 3.62 3.77 -65.30
CA THR A 194 2.32 3.35 -65.83
C THR A 194 1.20 4.23 -65.26
N THR A 195 1.18 4.44 -63.95
CA THR A 195 0.22 5.35 -63.28
C THR A 195 0.29 6.77 -63.83
N LEU A 196 1.50 7.34 -63.96
CA LEU A 196 1.70 8.67 -64.52
C LEU A 196 1.24 8.77 -65.97
N ARG A 197 1.54 7.76 -66.81
CA ARG A 197 1.07 7.72 -68.20
C ARG A 197 -0.45 7.77 -68.29
N PHE A 198 -1.17 7.03 -67.42
CA PHE A 198 -2.63 7.07 -67.40
C PHE A 198 -3.16 8.42 -66.90
N LYS A 199 -2.59 9.00 -65.84
CA LYS A 199 -3.02 10.30 -65.32
C LYS A 199 -2.79 11.43 -66.31
N LEU A 200 -1.67 11.43 -67.04
CA LEU A 200 -1.36 12.44 -68.04
C LEU A 200 -2.26 12.33 -69.29
N ARG A 201 -2.55 11.12 -69.78
CA ARG A 201 -3.45 10.94 -70.95
C ARG A 201 -4.88 11.42 -70.70
N ARG A 202 -5.34 11.45 -69.45
CA ARG A 202 -6.69 11.92 -69.08
C ARG A 202 -6.85 13.45 -69.11
N ARG A 203 -5.75 14.21 -69.21
CA ARG A 203 -5.80 15.67 -69.32
C ARG A 203 -5.66 16.05 -70.79
N GLU A 204 -6.77 16.41 -71.43
CA GLU A 204 -6.73 16.98 -72.77
C GLU A 204 -5.82 18.23 -72.78
N GLY A 205 -4.88 18.28 -73.72
CA GLY A 205 -3.94 19.39 -73.87
C GLY A 205 -2.77 19.43 -72.87
N SER A 206 -2.57 18.43 -72.00
CA SER A 206 -1.44 18.46 -71.07
C SER A 206 -0.10 18.26 -71.78
N ALA A 207 0.82 19.21 -71.61
CA ALA A 207 2.22 19.03 -71.99
C ALA A 207 2.81 17.82 -71.25
N ASN A 208 3.68 17.05 -71.93
CA ASN A 208 4.41 15.90 -71.37
C ASN A 208 5.53 16.33 -70.39
N ILE A 209 5.23 17.30 -69.50
CA ILE A 209 6.17 17.89 -68.55
C ILE A 209 5.77 17.43 -67.15
N ILE A 210 6.69 16.78 -66.46
CA ILE A 210 6.53 16.35 -65.07
C ILE A 210 7.53 17.14 -64.22
N PHE A 211 7.02 17.87 -63.23
CA PHE A 211 7.85 18.55 -62.24
C PHE A 211 7.87 17.74 -60.94
N ILE A 212 9.07 17.43 -60.43
CA ILE A 212 9.27 16.61 -59.24
C ILE A 212 9.84 17.49 -58.13
N THR A 213 9.17 17.54 -56.98
CA THR A 213 9.55 18.41 -55.86
C THR A 213 9.38 17.77 -54.48
N SER A 214 9.96 18.50 -53.52
CA SER A 214 10.19 18.26 -52.10
C SER A 214 9.28 18.96 -51.11
N ALA A 215 8.87 18.36 -49.99
CA ALA A 215 8.55 19.16 -48.82
C ALA A 215 9.85 19.60 -48.10
N LYS A 216 10.84 18.71 -48.01
CA LYS A 216 12.13 18.93 -47.34
C LYS A 216 13.32 18.53 -48.22
N ALA A 217 14.52 18.93 -47.82
CA ALA A 217 15.76 18.44 -48.42
C ALA A 217 15.93 16.93 -48.16
N ASN A 218 16.67 16.23 -49.04
CA ASN A 218 17.01 14.81 -48.90
C ASN A 218 15.84 13.79 -48.93
N GLU A 219 14.67 14.17 -49.45
CA GLU A 219 13.52 13.25 -49.65
C GLU A 219 13.62 12.41 -50.94
N GLY A 220 14.77 12.41 -51.62
CA GLY A 220 15.00 11.53 -52.78
C GLY A 220 14.51 12.06 -54.14
N LYS A 221 14.11 13.35 -54.26
CA LYS A 221 13.71 14.01 -55.52
C LYS A 221 14.57 13.60 -56.72
N THR A 222 15.88 13.83 -56.62
CA THR A 222 16.85 13.58 -57.68
C THR A 222 16.89 12.09 -58.07
N THR A 223 16.88 11.20 -57.08
CA THR A 223 16.85 9.74 -57.27
C THR A 223 15.59 9.29 -58.01
N VAL A 224 14.43 9.84 -57.64
CA VAL A 224 13.16 9.56 -58.30
C VAL A 224 13.17 10.08 -59.74
N SER A 225 13.62 11.32 -59.95
CA SER A 225 13.70 11.93 -61.28
C SER A 225 14.58 11.13 -62.24
N VAL A 226 15.78 10.74 -61.82
CA VAL A 226 16.72 9.97 -62.65
C VAL A 226 16.16 8.59 -62.98
N ASN A 227 15.74 7.81 -61.97
CA ASN A 227 15.22 6.46 -62.22
C ASN A 227 13.93 6.47 -63.04
N LEU A 228 13.04 7.45 -62.82
CA LEU A 228 11.81 7.57 -63.62
C LEU A 228 12.12 7.92 -65.07
N ALA A 229 13.01 8.89 -65.31
CA ALA A 229 13.47 9.26 -66.65
C ALA A 229 14.09 8.06 -67.37
N SER A 230 14.98 7.33 -66.69
CA SER A 230 15.58 6.09 -67.17
C SER A 230 14.55 5.02 -67.53
N THR A 231 13.50 4.87 -66.71
CA THR A 231 12.42 3.89 -66.94
C THR A 231 11.54 4.27 -68.14
N TYR A 232 11.35 5.57 -68.40
CA TYR A 232 10.71 6.04 -69.63
C TYR A 232 11.62 5.85 -70.86
N ALA A 233 12.91 6.19 -70.75
CA ALA A 233 13.88 6.02 -71.82
C ALA A 233 14.01 4.55 -72.25
N HIS A 234 14.08 3.62 -71.31
CA HIS A 234 14.08 2.18 -71.57
C HIS A 234 12.81 1.65 -72.23
N ALA A 235 11.69 2.39 -72.09
CA ALA A 235 10.45 2.09 -72.79
C ALA A 235 10.46 2.53 -74.27
N GLY A 236 11.55 3.16 -74.74
CA GLY A 236 11.66 3.76 -76.06
C GLY A 236 11.17 5.21 -76.15
N ASN A 237 10.86 5.87 -75.03
CA ASN A 237 10.42 7.26 -75.06
C ASN A 237 11.62 8.21 -75.16
N ARG A 238 11.46 9.30 -75.93
CA ARG A 238 12.40 10.43 -75.88
C ARG A 238 12.14 11.24 -74.61
N VAL A 239 13.12 11.27 -73.71
CA VAL A 239 13.03 11.93 -72.40
C VAL A 239 14.09 13.01 -72.30
N LEU A 240 13.68 14.22 -71.90
CA LEU A 240 14.59 15.29 -71.50
C LEU A 240 14.49 15.46 -69.99
N LEU A 241 15.60 15.22 -69.29
CA LEU A 241 15.69 15.44 -67.85
C LEU A 241 16.45 16.74 -67.59
N ILE A 242 15.85 17.67 -66.84
CA ILE A 242 16.40 19.00 -66.57
C ILE A 242 16.66 19.13 -65.06
N ASP A 243 17.90 19.44 -64.68
CA ASP A 243 18.23 19.78 -63.29
C ASP A 243 17.87 21.25 -63.05
N ALA A 244 16.72 21.47 -62.41
CA ALA A 244 16.27 22.80 -62.00
C ALA A 244 16.70 23.18 -60.58
N ASP A 245 17.44 22.31 -59.86
CA ASP A 245 18.03 22.64 -58.56
C ASP A 245 19.37 23.37 -58.76
N LEU A 246 19.27 24.70 -58.95
CA LEU A 246 20.45 25.54 -59.16
C LEU A 246 21.26 25.78 -57.88
N ARG A 247 20.72 25.44 -56.71
CA ARG A 247 21.37 25.68 -55.42
C ARG A 247 22.28 24.52 -55.04
N ASN A 248 21.84 23.29 -55.25
CA ASN A 248 22.64 22.09 -54.96
C ASN A 248 22.50 21.04 -56.08
N PRO A 249 22.97 21.33 -57.31
CA PRO A 249 22.83 20.43 -58.44
C PRO A 249 23.59 19.12 -58.19
N SER A 250 22.90 18.00 -58.32
CA SER A 250 23.42 16.66 -58.00
C SER A 250 23.24 15.66 -59.13
N MET A 251 22.37 15.93 -60.12
CA MET A 251 22.08 14.99 -61.20
C MET A 251 23.30 14.66 -62.05
N HIS A 252 24.14 15.65 -62.35
CA HIS A 252 25.34 15.46 -63.19
C HIS A 252 26.31 14.42 -62.60
N LYS A 253 26.43 14.36 -61.26
CA LYS A 253 27.26 13.37 -60.57
C LYS A 253 26.69 11.96 -60.68
N LEU A 254 25.37 11.84 -60.65
CA LEU A 254 24.65 10.57 -60.74
C LEU A 254 24.66 10.00 -62.17
N LEU A 255 24.58 10.88 -63.17
CA LEU A 255 24.63 10.51 -64.59
C LEU A 255 26.05 10.42 -65.15
N GLY A 256 27.07 10.88 -64.40
CA GLY A 256 28.45 10.86 -64.87
C GLY A 256 28.77 11.88 -65.97
N VAL A 257 27.95 12.93 -66.11
CA VAL A 257 28.11 13.99 -67.11
C VAL A 257 28.83 15.22 -66.52
N LYS A 258 29.48 16.00 -67.38
CA LYS A 258 30.17 17.23 -66.95
C LYS A 258 29.14 18.34 -66.71
N ASN A 259 29.29 19.07 -65.61
CA ASN A 259 28.46 20.24 -65.27
C ASN A 259 29.18 21.56 -65.60
N THR A 260 29.81 21.63 -66.77
CA THR A 260 30.53 22.83 -67.23
C THR A 260 29.62 23.86 -67.90
N GLN A 261 28.52 23.39 -68.49
CA GLN A 261 27.50 24.18 -69.18
C GLN A 261 26.14 23.59 -68.83
N GLY A 262 25.20 24.43 -68.39
CA GLY A 262 23.90 23.96 -67.91
C GLY A 262 22.80 25.02 -67.97
N LEU A 263 21.71 24.75 -67.27
CA LEU A 263 20.48 25.56 -67.32
C LEU A 263 20.73 27.03 -67.01
N THR A 264 21.60 27.35 -66.04
CA THR A 264 21.98 28.72 -65.69
C THR A 264 22.62 29.48 -66.86
N ASN A 265 23.47 28.83 -67.65
CA ASN A 265 24.11 29.45 -68.81
C ASN A 265 23.11 29.76 -69.93
N TYR A 266 22.16 28.85 -70.14
CA TYR A 266 21.08 29.03 -71.11
C TYR A 266 20.14 30.17 -70.71
N LEU A 267 19.67 30.19 -69.46
CA LEU A 267 18.77 31.23 -68.95
C LEU A 267 19.41 32.62 -68.89
N SER A 268 20.75 32.70 -68.82
CA SER A 268 21.50 33.96 -68.90
C SER A 268 21.87 34.39 -70.33
N GLY A 269 21.43 33.66 -71.35
CA GLY A 269 21.69 33.98 -72.76
C GLY A 269 23.12 33.69 -73.23
N ARG A 270 23.93 33.00 -72.42
CA ARG A 270 25.35 32.73 -72.71
C ARG A 270 25.57 31.45 -73.52
N LEU A 271 24.54 30.63 -73.68
CA LEU A 271 24.60 29.35 -74.39
C LEU A 271 23.33 29.12 -75.21
N ALA A 272 23.49 28.64 -76.44
CA ALA A 272 22.38 28.23 -77.29
C ALA A 272 21.88 26.80 -76.94
N GLN A 273 20.62 26.51 -77.26
CA GLN A 273 19.94 25.26 -76.87
C GLN A 273 20.60 24.00 -77.43
N ASP A 274 21.14 24.08 -78.64
CA ASP A 274 21.81 23.01 -79.38
C ASP A 274 23.04 22.46 -78.64
N LYS A 275 23.73 23.30 -77.86
CA LYS A 275 24.92 22.93 -77.07
C LYS A 275 24.61 22.58 -75.60
N LEU A 276 23.36 22.72 -75.17
CA LEU A 276 22.94 22.50 -73.79
C LEU A 276 22.63 21.02 -73.47
N ILE A 277 22.06 20.30 -74.44
CA ILE A 277 21.54 18.94 -74.22
C ILE A 277 22.68 17.92 -74.35
N GLN A 278 22.93 17.17 -73.29
CA GLN A 278 23.90 16.07 -73.25
C GLN A 278 23.16 14.72 -73.25
N SER A 279 23.65 13.75 -74.01
CA SER A 279 23.18 12.36 -73.96
C SER A 279 23.91 11.61 -72.85
N ALA A 280 23.15 10.93 -71.99
CA ALA A 280 23.65 10.08 -70.90
C ALA A 280 23.17 8.65 -71.08
#